data_AF-A0A959HR26-F1
#
_entry.id   AF-A0A959HR26-F1
#
_cell.length_a   1.000
_cell.length_b   1.000
_cell.length_c   1.000
_cell.angle_alpha   90.00
_cell.angle_beta   90.00
_cell.angle_gamma   90.00
#
_symmetry.space_group_name_H-M   'P 1'
#
loop_
_entity.id
_entity.type
_entity.pdbx_description
1 polymer ?
#
loop_
_entity_poly.entity_id
_entity_poly.type
_entity_poly.pdbx_seq_one_letter_code
_entity_poly.pdbx_strand_id
1 'polypeptide(L)'
;MKVPAWALRKAQAPDRAFAHDCVNKGNYKLELPGNKATRHWMEERGWRHPLFGLESSFLEQLLSDDEHFQTALKDGIMILWVPVERYVMSETELRDYDETYKERRFDTVVSGLKEYRYAIDAGVEVEIDFTKFTSSGTFYNWVHKRYPLLEEGADDWLLSD
;
A
#
# COMPACT_ATOMS: atom_id res chain seq x y z
N MET A 1 2.15 -5.61 -7.10
CA MET A 1 1.25 -5.40 -5.95
C MET A 1 0.42 -4.15 -6.17
N LYS A 2 -0.91 -4.19 -5.98
CA LYS A 2 -1.80 -3.03 -6.19
C LYS A 2 -2.32 -2.50 -4.86
N VAL A 3 -1.45 -1.90 -4.05
CA VAL A 3 -1.92 -1.10 -2.91
C VAL A 3 -2.72 0.07 -3.48
N PRO A 4 -3.97 0.28 -3.06
CA PRO A 4 -4.79 1.34 -3.65
C PRO A 4 -4.24 2.72 -3.28
N ALA A 5 -4.46 3.71 -4.15
CA ALA A 5 -3.87 5.04 -3.99
C ALA A 5 -4.31 5.74 -2.69
N TRP A 6 -5.55 5.50 -2.24
CA TRP A 6 -6.06 6.04 -0.97
C TRP A 6 -5.36 5.44 0.25
N ALA A 7 -4.79 4.24 0.11
CA ALA A 7 -4.09 3.55 1.17
C ALA A 7 -2.62 3.95 1.25
N LEU A 8 -2.14 4.86 0.39
CA LEU A 8 -0.76 5.30 0.34
C LEU A 8 -0.62 6.75 0.79
N ARG A 9 0.46 7.04 1.50
CA ARG A 9 0.91 8.39 1.86
C ARG A 9 2.38 8.58 1.50
N LYS A 10 2.79 9.83 1.29
CA LYS A 10 4.21 10.16 1.17
C LYS A 10 4.92 9.88 2.49
N ALA A 11 6.02 9.16 2.42
CA ALA A 11 6.92 9.00 3.55
C ALA A 11 7.48 10.37 3.98
N GLN A 12 7.63 10.52 5.29
CA GLN A 12 8.18 11.67 5.99
C GLN A 12 9.52 11.28 6.63
N ALA A 13 10.33 12.26 7.00
CA ALA A 13 11.64 12.02 7.63
C ALA A 13 11.62 10.99 8.79
N PRO A 14 10.63 10.97 9.71
CA PRO A 14 10.57 9.98 10.79
C PRO A 14 10.24 8.56 10.35
N ASP A 15 9.78 8.36 9.11
CA ASP A 15 9.24 7.08 8.65
C ASP A 15 10.31 6.08 8.21
N ARG A 16 11.63 6.35 8.34
CA ARG A 16 12.66 5.48 7.72
C ARG A 16 12.48 4.01 8.10
N ALA A 17 12.31 3.69 9.39
CA ALA A 17 12.15 2.31 9.84
C ALA A 17 10.90 1.66 9.22
N PHE A 18 9.77 2.38 9.20
CA PHE A 18 8.53 1.91 8.59
C PHE A 18 8.66 1.75 7.07
N ALA A 19 9.31 2.70 6.40
CA ALA A 19 9.59 2.67 4.97
C ALA A 19 10.49 1.47 4.61
N HIS A 20 11.47 1.15 5.44
CA HIS A 20 12.32 -0.02 5.26
C HIS A 20 11.52 -1.33 5.34
N ASP A 21 10.62 -1.45 6.31
CA ASP A 21 9.73 -2.61 6.41
C ASP A 21 8.78 -2.72 5.21
N CYS A 22 8.25 -1.59 4.73
CA CYS A 22 7.40 -1.55 3.54
C CYS A 22 8.17 -1.96 2.28
N VAL A 23 9.42 -1.51 2.12
CA VAL A 23 10.28 -1.89 0.99
C VAL A 23 10.59 -3.38 1.02
N ASN A 24 10.95 -3.93 2.19
CA ASN A 24 11.22 -5.36 2.33
C ASN A 24 10.00 -6.25 2.02
N LYS A 25 8.79 -5.75 2.28
CA LYS A 25 7.54 -6.45 1.96
C LYS A 25 7.05 -6.23 0.52
N GLY A 26 7.62 -5.27 -0.21
CA GLY A 26 7.12 -4.85 -1.52
C GLY A 26 5.87 -3.95 -1.47
N ASN A 27 5.55 -3.41 -0.30
CA ASN A 27 4.33 -2.64 -0.02
C ASN A 27 4.58 -1.13 -0.17
N TYR A 28 5.19 -0.71 -1.28
CA TYR A 28 5.56 0.69 -1.49
C TYR A 28 5.42 1.09 -2.96
N LYS A 29 5.50 2.39 -3.23
CA LYS A 29 5.70 2.92 -4.57
C LYS A 29 6.83 3.95 -4.52
N LEU A 30 7.82 3.80 -5.39
CA LEU A 30 8.91 4.76 -5.52
C LEU A 30 8.78 5.51 -6.86
N GLU A 31 8.90 6.83 -6.79
CA GLU A 31 9.02 7.70 -7.95
C GLU A 31 10.40 8.36 -7.93
N LEU A 32 11.13 8.20 -9.04
CA LEU A 32 12.46 8.76 -9.27
C LEU A 32 12.43 9.65 -10.53
N PRO A 33 13.28 10.68 -10.63
CA PRO A 33 13.38 11.59 -11.78
C PRO A 33 13.99 10.92 -13.03
N GLY A 34 14.25 9.61 -12.99
CA GLY A 34 14.82 8.81 -14.06
C GLY A 34 16.29 8.44 -13.85
N ASN A 35 16.72 7.37 -14.51
CA ASN A 35 18.01 6.70 -14.22
C ASN A 35 19.23 7.63 -14.28
N LYS A 36 19.27 8.59 -15.21
CA LYS A 36 20.42 9.50 -15.34
C LYS A 36 20.53 10.44 -14.14
N ALA A 37 19.42 11.08 -13.75
CA ALA A 37 19.38 12.00 -12.63
C ALA A 37 19.62 11.27 -11.30
N THR A 38 19.02 10.10 -11.11
CA THR A 38 19.25 9.28 -9.92
C THR A 38 20.72 8.86 -9.79
N ARG A 39 21.35 8.38 -10.87
CA ARG A 39 22.78 8.00 -10.84
C ARG A 39 23.68 9.19 -10.51
N HIS A 40 23.42 10.35 -11.12
CA HIS A 40 24.20 11.55 -10.86
C HIS A 40 24.10 11.98 -9.39
N TRP A 41 22.89 12.00 -8.82
CA TRP A 41 22.69 12.34 -7.42
C TRP A 41 23.37 11.33 -6.46
N MET A 42 23.36 10.03 -6.80
CA MET A 42 24.07 8.99 -6.06
C MET A 42 25.60 9.16 -6.16
N GLU A 43 26.11 9.51 -7.34
CA GLU A 43 27.54 9.75 -7.60
C GLU A 43 28.06 10.94 -6.77
N GLU A 44 27.31 12.05 -6.70
CA GLU A 44 27.65 13.22 -5.86
C GLU A 44 27.81 12.88 -4.38
N ARG A 45 27.21 11.78 -3.92
CA ARG A 45 27.25 11.28 -2.54
C ARG A 45 28.20 10.10 -2.35
N GLY A 46 28.92 9.70 -3.40
CA GLY A 46 29.82 8.55 -3.38
C GLY A 46 29.11 7.20 -3.23
N TRP A 47 27.82 7.13 -3.54
CA TRP A 47 27.04 5.89 -3.46
C TRP A 47 27.27 5.00 -4.69
N ARG A 48 27.20 3.68 -4.49
CA ARG A 48 27.28 2.71 -5.60
C ARG A 48 26.08 2.87 -6.53
N HIS A 49 26.31 2.97 -7.83
CA HIS A 49 25.25 3.20 -8.83
C HIS A 49 25.31 2.17 -9.98
N PRO A 50 24.85 0.94 -9.77
CA PRO A 50 25.00 -0.11 -10.77
C PRO A 50 24.22 0.19 -12.06
N LEU A 51 24.69 -0.39 -13.17
CA LEU A 51 24.02 -0.27 -14.48
C LEU A 51 22.64 -0.96 -14.48
N PHE A 52 22.53 -2.08 -13.75
CA PHE A 52 21.30 -2.84 -13.53
C PHE A 52 20.94 -2.82 -12.04
N GLY A 53 19.64 -2.82 -11.72
CA GLY A 53 19.20 -2.79 -10.31
C GLY A 53 19.43 -1.45 -9.60
N LEU A 54 19.39 -0.34 -10.36
CA LEU A 54 19.60 1.01 -9.81
C LEU A 54 18.63 1.31 -8.67
N GLU A 55 17.34 0.99 -8.84
CA GLU A 55 16.32 1.20 -7.81
C GLU A 55 16.63 0.43 -6.52
N SER A 56 16.95 -0.86 -6.62
CA SER A 56 17.27 -1.69 -5.45
C SER A 56 18.51 -1.17 -4.72
N SER A 57 19.57 -0.82 -5.45
CA SER A 57 20.78 -0.25 -4.87
C SER A 57 20.55 1.14 -4.27
N PHE A 58 19.64 1.92 -4.86
CA PHE A 58 19.22 3.21 -4.32
C PHE A 58 18.48 3.02 -3.00
N LEU A 59 17.48 2.12 -2.96
CA LEU A 59 16.70 1.83 -1.76
C LEU A 59 17.56 1.27 -0.62
N GLU A 60 18.50 0.37 -0.92
CA GLU A 60 19.43 -0.20 0.05
C GLU A 60 20.26 0.90 0.75
N GLN A 61 20.84 1.83 -0.01
CA GLN A 61 21.62 2.94 0.54
C GLN A 61 20.74 4.00 1.21
N LEU A 62 19.59 4.29 0.61
CA LEU A 62 18.62 5.25 1.12
C LEU A 62 18.15 4.86 2.53
N LEU A 63 17.90 3.57 2.76
CA LEU A 63 17.31 3.06 3.99
C LEU A 63 18.35 2.57 5.01
N SER A 64 19.65 2.59 4.66
CA SER A 64 20.71 2.16 5.56
C SER A 64 20.87 3.05 6.78
N ASP A 65 20.55 4.34 6.66
CA ASP A 65 20.67 5.32 7.74
C ASP A 65 19.65 6.47 7.64
N ASP A 66 19.36 7.12 8.76
CA ASP A 66 18.41 8.25 8.85
C ASP A 66 18.88 9.47 8.05
N GLU A 67 20.19 9.77 8.02
CA GLU A 67 20.71 10.95 7.32
C GLU A 67 20.49 10.85 5.81
N HIS A 68 20.74 9.67 5.24
CA HIS A 68 20.52 9.37 3.83
C HIS A 68 19.05 9.54 3.42
N PHE A 69 18.15 8.98 4.22
CA PHE A 69 16.71 9.05 3.98
C PHE A 69 16.20 10.50 4.02
N GLN A 70 16.60 11.25 5.05
CA GLN A 70 16.21 12.65 5.21
C GLN A 70 16.76 13.53 4.10
N THR A 71 18.01 13.30 3.69
CA THR A 71 18.66 14.05 2.61
C THR A 71 17.94 13.84 1.28
N ALA A 72 17.62 12.58 0.94
CA ALA A 72 16.88 12.29 -0.29
C ALA A 72 15.48 12.94 -0.32
N LEU A 73 14.76 12.94 0.81
CA LEU A 73 13.47 13.64 0.92
C LEU A 73 13.63 15.15 0.78
N LYS A 74 14.62 15.74 1.44
CA LYS A 74 14.89 17.18 1.43
C LYS A 74 15.30 17.68 0.04
N ASP A 75 16.14 16.92 -0.65
CA ASP A 75 16.61 17.25 -1.99
C ASP A 75 15.51 17.04 -3.05
N GLY A 76 14.41 16.38 -2.69
CA GLY A 76 13.31 16.07 -3.61
C GLY A 76 13.72 15.12 -4.74
N ILE A 77 14.80 14.35 -4.56
CA ILE A 77 15.26 13.39 -5.57
C ILE A 77 14.31 12.20 -5.71
N MET A 78 13.41 11.98 -4.74
CA MET A 78 12.47 10.88 -4.76
C MET A 78 11.13 11.26 -4.14
N ILE A 79 10.09 10.52 -4.51
CA ILE A 79 8.86 10.41 -3.72
C ILE A 79 8.68 8.94 -3.37
N LEU A 80 8.80 8.61 -2.09
CA LEU A 80 8.48 7.28 -1.58
C LEU A 80 7.06 7.31 -0.99
N TRP A 81 6.21 6.43 -1.48
CA TRP A 81 4.87 6.21 -0.96
C TRP A 81 4.85 4.93 -0.15
N VAL A 82 4.36 5.04 1.08
CA VAL A 82 4.20 3.94 2.04
C VAL A 82 2.74 3.85 2.46
N PRO A 83 2.27 2.71 2.97
CA PRO A 83 0.88 2.57 3.42
C PRO A 83 0.55 3.56 4.53
N VAL A 84 -0.71 4.01 4.60
CA VAL A 84 -1.22 4.70 5.78
C VAL A 84 -1.28 3.71 6.95
N GLU A 85 -1.14 4.20 8.18
CA GLU A 85 -1.23 3.31 9.35
C GLU A 85 -2.64 2.78 9.55
N ARG A 86 -3.64 3.63 9.34
CA ARG A 86 -5.04 3.33 9.57
C ARG A 86 -5.95 4.01 8.58
N TYR A 87 -7.00 3.30 8.20
CA TYR A 87 -8.14 3.80 7.46
C TYR A 87 -9.44 3.47 8.21
N VAL A 88 -10.37 4.41 8.28
CA VAL A 88 -11.69 4.21 8.90
C VAL A 88 -12.74 4.39 7.82
N MET A 89 -13.43 3.31 7.47
CA MET A 89 -14.54 3.36 6.52
C MET A 89 -15.70 4.15 7.13
N SER A 90 -16.20 5.13 6.38
CA SER A 90 -17.35 5.91 6.82
C SER A 90 -18.63 5.08 6.79
N GLU A 91 -19.60 5.44 7.63
CA GLU A 91 -20.94 4.82 7.61
C GLU A 91 -21.62 4.99 6.25
N THR A 92 -21.45 6.15 5.61
CA THR A 92 -21.97 6.42 4.27
C THR A 92 -21.41 5.45 3.24
N GLU A 93 -20.10 5.23 3.25
CA GLU A 93 -19.45 4.31 2.33
C GLU A 93 -19.89 2.86 2.54
N LEU A 94 -19.96 2.41 3.80
CA LEU A 94 -20.47 1.08 4.12
C LEU A 94 -21.92 0.89 3.64
N ARG A 95 -22.75 1.92 3.82
CA ARG A 95 -24.13 1.92 3.31
C ARG A 95 -24.18 1.85 1.79
N ASP A 96 -23.30 2.54 1.09
CA ASP A 96 -23.23 2.48 -0.38
C ASP A 96 -22.87 1.07 -0.87
N TYR A 97 -21.98 0.36 -0.16
CA TYR A 97 -21.74 -1.07 -0.41
C TYR A 97 -22.99 -1.92 -0.16
N ASP A 98 -23.72 -1.68 0.93
CA ASP A 98 -24.95 -2.41 1.25
C ASP A 98 -26.05 -2.22 0.20
N GLU A 99 -26.25 -0.98 -0.27
CA GLU A 99 -27.24 -0.69 -1.32
C GLU A 99 -26.82 -1.31 -2.66
N THR A 100 -25.55 -1.19 -3.03
CA THR A 100 -25.01 -1.83 -4.25
C THR A 100 -25.18 -3.35 -4.21
N TYR A 101 -25.00 -3.96 -3.03
CA TYR A 101 -25.24 -5.38 -2.82
C TYR A 101 -26.73 -5.75 -2.96
N LYS A 102 -27.66 -4.95 -2.41
CA LYS A 102 -29.11 -5.16 -2.56
C LYS A 102 -29.56 -5.08 -4.03
N GLU A 103 -28.91 -4.23 -4.83
CA GLU A 103 -29.11 -4.13 -6.28
C GLU A 103 -28.55 -5.33 -7.07
N ARG A 104 -27.94 -6.31 -6.39
CA ARG A 104 -27.28 -7.48 -6.98
C ARG A 104 -26.12 -7.13 -7.92
N ARG A 105 -25.50 -5.96 -7.72
CA ARG A 105 -24.31 -5.53 -8.47
C ARG A 105 -23.04 -6.07 -7.83
N PHE A 106 -22.95 -7.39 -7.73
CA PHE A 106 -21.91 -8.09 -6.96
C PHE A 106 -20.49 -7.76 -7.41
N ASP A 107 -20.24 -7.67 -8.72
CA ASP A 107 -18.91 -7.31 -9.25
C ASP A 107 -18.41 -5.96 -8.75
N THR A 108 -19.32 -4.99 -8.54
CA THR A 108 -18.97 -3.66 -8.02
C THR A 108 -18.58 -3.74 -6.55
N VAL A 109 -19.36 -4.47 -5.74
CA VAL A 109 -19.07 -4.71 -4.32
C VAL A 109 -17.72 -5.43 -4.18
N VAL A 110 -17.53 -6.50 -4.94
CA VAL A 110 -16.30 -7.29 -5.02
C VAL A 110 -15.10 -6.41 -5.37
N SER A 111 -15.20 -5.62 -6.45
CA SER A 111 -14.09 -4.77 -6.89
C SER A 111 -13.68 -3.75 -5.85
N GLY A 112 -14.63 -3.20 -5.09
CA GLY A 112 -14.33 -2.26 -4.02
C GLY A 112 -13.70 -2.94 -2.80
N LEU A 113 -14.27 -4.06 -2.34
CA LEU A 113 -13.75 -4.84 -1.21
C LEU A 113 -12.35 -5.41 -1.47
N LYS A 114 -11.96 -5.65 -2.74
CA LYS A 114 -10.58 -5.99 -3.13
C LYS A 114 -9.57 -4.93 -2.70
N GLU A 115 -9.90 -3.65 -2.85
CA GLU A 115 -8.97 -2.59 -2.48
C GLU A 115 -8.69 -2.60 -0.99
N TYR A 116 -9.72 -2.84 -0.19
CA TYR A 116 -9.60 -3.01 1.26
C TYR A 116 -8.74 -4.20 1.64
N ARG A 117 -8.93 -5.36 1.00
CA ARG A 117 -8.04 -6.51 1.17
C ARG A 117 -6.59 -6.14 0.86
N TYR A 118 -6.31 -5.51 -0.29
CA TYR A 118 -4.96 -5.14 -0.67
C TYR A 118 -4.32 -4.12 0.28
N ALA A 119 -5.10 -3.19 0.83
CA ALA A 119 -4.62 -2.28 1.86
C ALA A 119 -4.27 -3.03 3.16
N ILE A 120 -5.11 -3.97 3.60
CA ILE A 120 -4.85 -4.79 4.79
C ILE A 120 -3.59 -5.65 4.60
N ASP A 121 -3.46 -6.31 3.44
CA ASP A 121 -2.26 -7.09 3.09
C ASP A 121 -1.01 -6.19 2.97
N ALA A 122 -1.19 -4.91 2.64
CA ALA A 122 -0.12 -3.92 2.67
C ALA A 122 0.30 -3.50 4.09
N GLY A 123 -0.49 -3.83 5.12
CA GLY A 123 -0.26 -3.50 6.52
C GLY A 123 -1.09 -2.33 7.05
N VAL A 124 -2.11 -1.87 6.30
CA VAL A 124 -3.05 -0.84 6.78
C VAL A 124 -4.03 -1.46 7.77
N GLU A 125 -4.20 -0.85 8.95
CA GLU A 125 -5.32 -1.16 9.83
C GLU A 125 -6.61 -0.57 9.23
N VAL A 126 -7.52 -1.41 8.76
CA VAL A 126 -8.82 -0.96 8.25
C VAL A 126 -9.86 -1.14 9.35
N GLU A 127 -10.58 -0.08 9.71
CA GLU A 127 -11.70 -0.15 10.63
C GLU A 127 -13.03 0.01 9.89
N ILE A 128 -13.96 -0.92 10.10
CA ILE A 128 -15.31 -0.89 9.54
C ILE A 128 -16.27 -1.23 10.66
N ASP A 129 -17.25 -0.37 10.93
CA ASP A 129 -18.25 -0.57 11.99
C ASP A 129 -17.60 -0.93 13.33
N PHE A 130 -16.61 -0.11 13.74
CA PHE A 130 -15.79 -0.28 14.96
C PHE A 130 -14.98 -1.59 15.04
N THR A 131 -15.01 -2.43 14.01
CA THR A 131 -14.22 -3.65 13.91
C THR A 131 -12.94 -3.37 13.15
N LYS A 132 -11.80 -3.75 13.73
CA LYS A 132 -10.48 -3.55 13.15
C LYS A 132 -10.01 -4.78 12.41
N PHE A 133 -9.48 -4.57 11.22
CA PHE A 133 -8.93 -5.58 10.33
C PHE A 133 -7.46 -5.30 10.08
N THR A 134 -6.61 -6.21 10.54
CA THR A 134 -5.16 -6.23 10.29
C THR A 134 -4.73 -7.52 9.57
N SER A 135 -5.70 -8.34 9.17
CA SER A 135 -5.50 -9.59 8.45
C SER A 135 -6.60 -9.75 7.39
N SER A 136 -6.22 -10.12 6.18
CA SER A 136 -7.16 -10.44 5.11
C SER A 136 -8.09 -11.60 5.48
N GLY A 137 -7.64 -12.55 6.30
CA GLY A 137 -8.46 -13.67 6.75
C GLY A 137 -9.62 -13.25 7.68
N THR A 138 -9.40 -12.30 8.59
CA THR A 138 -10.49 -11.79 9.44
C THR A 138 -11.43 -10.89 8.65
N PHE A 139 -10.90 -10.12 7.71
CA PHE A 139 -11.70 -9.31 6.79
C PHE A 139 -12.58 -10.19 5.88
N TYR A 140 -12.03 -11.26 5.33
CA TYR A 140 -12.75 -12.28 4.54
C TYR A 140 -13.98 -12.78 5.30
N ASN A 141 -13.78 -13.29 6.51
CA ASN A 141 -14.88 -13.82 7.32
C ASN A 141 -15.97 -12.78 7.60
N TRP A 142 -15.60 -11.52 7.79
CA TRP A 142 -16.56 -10.42 7.97
C TRP A 142 -17.35 -10.13 6.69
N VAL A 143 -16.67 -10.06 5.54
CA VAL A 143 -17.30 -9.84 4.22
C VAL A 143 -18.36 -10.89 3.97
N HIS A 144 -18.03 -12.16 4.17
CA HIS A 144 -18.94 -13.28 3.92
C HIS A 144 -20.12 -13.34 4.89
N LYS A 145 -19.92 -12.93 6.14
CA LYS A 145 -21.02 -12.78 7.11
C LYS A 145 -21.99 -11.66 6.72
N ARG A 146 -21.48 -10.56 6.15
CA ARG A 146 -22.30 -9.39 5.77
C ARG A 146 -22.97 -9.56 4.41
N TYR A 147 -22.27 -10.16 3.46
CA TYR A 147 -22.67 -10.29 2.06
C TYR A 147 -22.68 -11.78 1.63
N PRO A 148 -23.60 -12.60 2.18
CA PRO A 148 -23.56 -14.06 2.03
C PRO A 148 -23.72 -14.56 0.59
N LEU A 149 -24.37 -13.79 -0.30
CA LEU A 149 -24.54 -14.18 -1.69
C LEU A 149 -23.27 -13.98 -2.54
N LEU A 150 -22.20 -13.42 -1.97
CA LEU A 150 -20.90 -13.38 -2.64
C LEU A 150 -20.19 -14.75 -2.66
N GLU A 151 -20.64 -15.73 -1.86
CA GLU A 151 -20.10 -17.12 -1.78
C GLU A 151 -20.46 -18.00 -2.99
N GLU A 152 -21.44 -17.63 -3.81
CA GLU A 152 -21.93 -18.50 -4.88
C GLU A 152 -21.14 -18.35 -6.20
N GLY A 153 -19.80 -18.50 -6.12
CA GLY A 153 -18.91 -18.61 -7.29
C GLY A 153 -18.31 -17.29 -7.78
N ALA A 154 -18.32 -16.26 -6.94
CA ALA A 154 -17.78 -14.93 -7.24
C ALA A 154 -16.58 -14.57 -6.34
N ASP A 155 -15.99 -15.53 -5.63
CA ASP A 155 -15.17 -15.36 -4.41
C ASP A 155 -13.74 -15.94 -4.48
N ASP A 156 -13.36 -16.59 -5.59
CA ASP A 156 -11.98 -17.05 -5.83
C ASP A 156 -10.93 -15.94 -5.62
N TRP A 157 -11.33 -14.69 -5.81
CA TRP A 157 -10.45 -13.51 -5.71
C TRP A 157 -10.07 -13.08 -4.31
N LEU A 158 -10.72 -13.58 -3.26
CA LEU A 158 -10.30 -13.30 -1.87
C LEU A 158 -9.17 -14.24 -1.42
N LEU A 159 -8.98 -15.36 -2.12
CA LEU A 159 -7.97 -16.38 -1.82
C LEU A 159 -6.86 -16.44 -2.87
N SER A 160 -7.05 -15.87 -4.07
CA SER A 160 -6.02 -15.82 -5.11
C SER A 160 -5.13 -14.57 -5.01
N ASP A 161 -3.84 -14.76 -5.30
CA ASP A 161 -2.80 -13.71 -5.42
C ASP A 161 -2.99 -12.80 -6.65
#